data_AF-A0A2N9WRD3-F1
#
_entry.id   AF-A0A2N9WRD3-F1
#
_cell.length_a   1.000
_cell.length_b   1.000
_cell.length_c   1.000
_cell.angle_alpha   90.00
_cell.angle_beta   90.00
_cell.angle_gamma   90.00
#
_symmetry.space_group_name_H-M   'P 1'
#
loop_
_entity.id
_entity.type
_entity.pdbx_description
1 polymer ?
#
loop_
_entity_poly.entity_id
_entity_poly.type
_entity_poly.pdbx_seq_one_letter_code
_entity_poly.pdbx_strand_id
1 'polypeptide(L)'
;MTQNNDNMPISKLFLQYQLFGYNIMAYLSKSLANATLGKIDHQAINNIDGCYQKIIFPDQTSIRYTTWRNGRPFYIILFNPQNEYLFELDLSRLVCIENRFTWYLAIPTNPDSRKILTDTLEQMQLPFDYMVWVEAQKIMLKQGKEVFKEGFLFLEDNNWDELLEKLAVLIQAVMRKHNIANYG
;
A
#
# COMPACT_ATOMS: atom_id res chain seq x y z
N MET A 1 18.35 -20.13 28.85
CA MET A 1 17.48 -21.15 28.21
C MET A 1 16.70 -20.44 27.13
N THR A 2 17.18 -20.55 25.89
CA THR A 2 16.56 -20.02 24.68
C THR A 2 15.74 -21.12 24.07
N GLN A 3 14.43 -20.90 23.95
CA GLN A 3 13.52 -21.34 22.88
C GLN A 3 12.09 -21.19 23.41
N ASN A 4 11.30 -20.36 22.74
CA ASN A 4 9.95 -20.76 22.42
C ASN A 4 9.66 -20.26 21.00
N ASN A 5 9.30 -21.23 20.17
CA ASN A 5 9.05 -21.11 18.76
C ASN A 5 7.85 -20.20 18.50
N ASP A 6 8.09 -19.03 17.93
CA ASP A 6 7.07 -18.20 17.28
C ASP A 6 6.64 -18.82 15.95
N ASN A 7 6.04 -20.02 16.00
CA ASN A 7 5.28 -20.58 14.89
C ASN A 7 3.79 -20.41 15.19
N MET A 8 3.36 -19.15 15.33
CA MET A 8 1.94 -18.83 15.22
C MET A 8 1.54 -19.05 13.75
N PRO A 9 0.51 -19.85 13.43
CA PRO A 9 0.12 -20.08 12.04
C PRO A 9 -0.21 -18.73 11.39
N ILE A 10 0.43 -18.46 10.23
CA ILE A 10 0.15 -17.27 9.44
C ILE A 10 -1.35 -17.27 9.12
N SER A 11 -2.06 -16.22 9.52
CA SER A 11 -3.51 -16.15 9.32
C SER A 11 -3.82 -16.10 7.82
N LYS A 12 -4.98 -16.65 7.42
CA LYS A 12 -5.46 -16.57 6.03
C LYS A 12 -5.49 -15.12 5.53
N LEU A 13 -5.83 -14.19 6.42
CA LEU A 13 -5.79 -12.76 6.16
C LEU A 13 -4.38 -12.30 5.80
N PHE A 14 -3.37 -12.66 6.60
CA PHE A 14 -1.98 -12.25 6.33
C PHE A 14 -1.49 -12.75 4.96
N LEU A 15 -1.78 -14.00 4.60
CA LEU A 15 -1.47 -14.55 3.27
C LEU A 15 -2.23 -13.80 2.15
N GLN A 16 -3.48 -13.42 2.40
CA GLN A 16 -4.28 -12.63 1.45
C GLN A 16 -3.64 -11.26 1.19
N TYR A 17 -3.17 -10.56 2.22
CA TYR A 17 -2.49 -9.25 2.05
C TYR A 17 -1.15 -9.39 1.34
N GLN A 18 -0.40 -10.47 1.60
CA GLN A 18 0.78 -10.80 0.80
C GLN A 18 0.44 -10.89 -0.69
N LEU A 19 -0.59 -11.68 -1.03
CA LEU A 19 -1.03 -11.86 -2.41
C LEU A 19 -1.52 -10.56 -3.04
N PHE A 20 -2.30 -9.75 -2.32
CA PHE A 20 -2.71 -8.42 -2.79
C PHE A 20 -1.52 -7.55 -3.16
N GLY A 21 -0.53 -7.45 -2.28
CA GLY A 21 0.67 -6.65 -2.54
C GLY A 21 1.43 -7.14 -3.77
N TYR A 22 1.70 -8.45 -3.90
CA TYR A 22 2.41 -8.98 -5.07
C TYR A 22 1.63 -8.79 -6.38
N ASN A 23 0.31 -8.97 -6.35
CA ASN A 23 -0.54 -8.75 -7.53
C ASN A 23 -0.55 -7.28 -7.95
N ILE A 24 -0.62 -6.36 -6.98
CA ILE A 24 -0.52 -4.92 -7.24
C ILE A 24 0.84 -4.60 -7.86
N MET A 25 1.94 -5.08 -7.28
CA MET A 25 3.29 -4.81 -7.79
C MET A 25 3.47 -5.35 -9.22
N ALA A 26 2.98 -6.56 -9.49
CA ALA A 26 3.00 -7.14 -10.82
C ALA A 26 2.19 -6.30 -11.83
N TYR A 27 0.99 -5.86 -11.46
CA TYR A 27 0.14 -5.03 -12.30
C TYR A 27 0.78 -3.66 -12.60
N LEU A 28 1.26 -2.98 -11.56
CA LEU A 28 1.93 -1.67 -11.69
C LEU A 28 3.15 -1.76 -12.59
N SER A 29 3.97 -2.82 -12.46
CA SER A 29 5.15 -2.99 -13.33
C SER A 29 4.83 -3.15 -14.81
N LYS A 30 3.64 -3.65 -15.15
CA LYS A 30 3.17 -3.76 -16.53
C LYS A 30 2.50 -2.48 -17.02
N SER A 31 1.90 -1.73 -16.11
CA SER A 31 1.11 -0.52 -16.42
C SER A 31 1.95 0.76 -16.45
N LEU A 32 3.16 0.72 -15.89
CA LEU A 32 4.07 1.86 -15.81
C LEU A 32 5.25 1.64 -16.76
N ALA A 33 5.51 2.62 -17.63
CA ALA A 33 6.54 2.52 -18.66
C ALA A 33 7.95 2.38 -18.06
N ASN A 34 8.79 1.56 -18.70
CA ASN A 34 10.19 1.35 -18.34
C ASN A 34 10.42 0.85 -16.90
N ALA A 35 9.39 0.30 -16.26
CA ALA A 35 9.45 -0.25 -14.92
C ALA A 35 10.11 -1.65 -14.92
N THR A 36 11.07 -1.87 -14.01
CA THR A 36 11.64 -3.20 -13.77
C THR A 36 11.11 -3.76 -12.45
N LEU A 37 10.39 -4.88 -12.52
CA LEU A 37 9.92 -5.60 -11.33
C LEU A 37 11.05 -6.47 -10.75
N GLY A 38 11.40 -6.20 -9.50
CA GLY A 38 12.31 -7.04 -8.72
C GLY A 38 11.70 -8.37 -8.30
N LYS A 39 12.57 -9.32 -7.98
CA LYS A 39 12.17 -10.60 -7.39
C LYS A 39 11.51 -10.40 -6.02
N ILE A 40 10.64 -11.33 -5.66
CA ILE A 40 10.04 -11.39 -4.33
C ILE A 40 11.10 -11.87 -3.33
N ASP A 41 11.24 -11.15 -2.22
CA ASP A 41 11.98 -11.58 -1.04
C ASP A 41 10.99 -12.09 0.02
N HIS A 42 10.87 -13.42 0.11
CA HIS A 42 9.99 -14.05 1.08
C HIS A 42 10.51 -13.96 2.53
N GLN A 43 11.82 -13.76 2.71
CA GLN A 43 12.42 -13.66 4.05
C GLN A 43 12.20 -12.26 4.65
N ALA A 44 12.15 -11.24 3.81
CA ALA A 44 11.91 -9.86 4.23
C ALA A 44 10.60 -9.66 5.00
N ILE A 45 9.59 -10.51 4.81
CA ILE A 45 8.28 -10.43 5.51
C ILE A 45 8.39 -10.41 7.03
N ASN A 46 9.39 -11.09 7.59
CA ASN A 46 9.58 -11.18 9.04
C ASN A 46 10.53 -10.10 9.59
N ASN A 47 11.00 -9.19 8.73
CA ASN A 47 11.97 -8.16 9.10
C ASN A 47 11.29 -6.83 9.38
N ILE A 48 11.77 -6.11 10.40
CA ILE A 48 11.26 -4.79 10.77
C ILE A 48 11.37 -3.76 9.61
N ASP A 49 12.41 -3.89 8.79
CA ASP A 49 12.68 -3.07 7.60
C ASP A 49 12.66 -3.92 6.31
N GLY A 50 11.71 -4.85 6.22
CA GLY A 50 11.55 -5.78 5.12
C GLY A 50 10.99 -5.17 3.85
N CYS A 51 11.79 -5.12 2.78
CA CYS A 51 11.31 -4.85 1.42
C CYS A 51 10.96 -6.18 0.72
N TYR A 52 9.67 -6.46 0.56
CA TYR A 52 9.18 -7.74 0.04
C TYR A 52 9.29 -7.81 -1.49
N GLN A 53 9.08 -6.69 -2.17
CA GLN A 53 9.23 -6.56 -3.60
C GLN A 53 9.40 -5.08 -3.98
N LYS A 54 10.10 -4.81 -5.07
CA LYS A 54 10.33 -3.45 -5.57
C LYS A 54 10.13 -3.34 -7.07
N ILE A 55 9.63 -2.20 -7.53
CA ILE A 55 9.70 -1.72 -8.91
C ILE A 55 10.76 -0.62 -8.95
N ILE A 56 11.65 -0.67 -9.94
CA ILE A 56 12.69 0.34 -10.15
C ILE A 56 12.47 0.97 -11.52
N PHE A 57 12.56 2.30 -11.58
CA PHE A 57 12.51 3.09 -12.80
C PHE A 57 13.91 3.52 -13.25
N PRO A 58 14.10 3.91 -14.54
CA PRO A 58 15.41 4.31 -15.07
C PRO A 58 16.06 5.48 -14.32
N ASP A 59 15.26 6.40 -13.78
CA ASP A 59 15.71 7.55 -13.01
C ASP A 59 16.07 7.20 -11.55
N GLN A 60 16.02 5.92 -11.17
CA GLN A 60 16.22 5.37 -9.82
C GLN A 60 15.08 5.65 -8.83
N THR A 61 13.98 6.26 -9.26
CA THR A 61 12.73 6.24 -8.49
C THR A 61 12.31 4.78 -8.26
N SER A 62 11.65 4.49 -7.14
CA SER A 62 11.18 3.13 -6.85
C SER A 62 9.82 3.07 -6.15
N ILE A 63 9.04 2.04 -6.45
CA ILE A 63 7.86 1.64 -5.66
C ILE A 63 8.24 0.40 -4.88
N ARG A 64 7.95 0.36 -3.58
CA ARG A 64 8.28 -0.79 -2.72
C ARG A 64 7.04 -1.30 -2.03
N TYR A 65 6.85 -2.61 -2.09
CA TYR A 65 5.97 -3.34 -1.20
C TYR A 65 6.81 -3.81 0.00
N THR A 66 6.53 -3.25 1.18
CA THR A 66 7.48 -3.24 2.30
C THR A 66 6.79 -3.18 3.67
N THR A 67 7.54 -3.42 4.74
CA THR A 67 7.21 -2.89 6.08
C THR A 67 7.46 -1.38 6.14
N TRP A 68 6.80 -0.72 7.09
CA TRP A 68 6.93 0.70 7.37
C TRP A 68 6.77 1.03 8.85
N ARG A 69 7.22 2.22 9.29
CA ARG A 69 6.99 2.80 10.62
C ARG A 69 7.01 1.78 11.77
N ASN A 70 8.21 1.35 12.17
CA ASN A 70 8.44 0.38 13.25
C ASN A 70 7.90 -1.03 12.94
N GLY A 71 8.15 -1.54 11.72
CA GLY A 71 7.82 -2.92 11.36
C GLY A 71 6.37 -3.22 11.04
N ARG A 72 5.53 -2.20 10.82
CA ARG A 72 4.15 -2.41 10.38
C ARG A 72 4.16 -2.95 8.95
N PRO A 73 3.62 -4.13 8.68
CA PRO A 73 3.70 -4.74 7.35
C PRO A 73 2.69 -4.12 6.37
N PHE A 74 2.86 -4.43 5.09
CA PHE A 74 1.85 -4.18 4.04
C PHE A 74 1.68 -2.73 3.61
N TYR A 75 2.80 -2.05 3.35
CA TYR A 75 2.80 -0.74 2.73
C TYR A 75 3.27 -0.82 1.29
N ILE A 76 2.68 0.00 0.43
CA ILE A 76 3.21 0.33 -0.88
C ILE A 76 3.68 1.78 -0.84
N ILE A 77 4.96 2.01 -1.10
CA ILE A 77 5.58 3.33 -0.93
C ILE A 77 6.37 3.70 -2.18
N LEU A 78 6.11 4.89 -2.70
CA LEU A 78 6.89 5.51 -3.77
C LEU A 78 8.03 6.34 -3.15
N PHE A 79 9.24 6.12 -3.65
CA PHE A 79 10.46 6.81 -3.24
C PHE A 79 11.11 7.51 -4.44
N ASN A 80 11.66 8.70 -4.22
CA ASN A 80 12.49 9.38 -5.22
C ASN A 80 13.89 8.74 -5.33
N PRO A 81 14.74 9.21 -6.27
CA PRO A 81 16.10 8.69 -6.45
C PRO A 81 17.01 8.86 -5.22
N GLN A 82 16.71 9.83 -4.35
CA GLN A 82 17.38 10.10 -3.08
C GLN A 82 16.86 9.23 -1.94
N ASN A 83 15.95 8.29 -2.22
CA ASN A 83 15.31 7.40 -1.24
C ASN A 83 14.41 8.14 -0.23
N GLU A 84 13.94 9.34 -0.56
CA GLU A 84 12.93 10.07 0.20
C GLU A 84 11.54 9.57 -0.21
N TYR A 85 10.67 9.32 0.77
CA TYR A 85 9.32 8.87 0.49
C TYR A 85 8.49 10.03 -0.10
N LEU A 86 7.77 9.74 -1.18
CA LEU A 86 6.90 10.70 -1.87
C LEU A 86 5.43 10.41 -1.62
N PHE A 87 5.07 9.14 -1.48
CA PHE A 87 3.69 8.72 -1.34
C PHE A 87 3.63 7.35 -0.69
N GLU A 88 2.65 7.13 0.20
CA GLU A 88 2.47 5.89 0.93
C GLU A 88 1.01 5.41 0.84
N LEU A 89 0.85 4.10 0.72
CA LEU A 89 -0.43 3.40 0.71
C LEU A 89 -0.39 2.31 1.77
N ASP A 90 -1.35 2.38 2.69
CA ASP A 90 -1.51 1.40 3.76
C ASP A 90 -2.54 0.35 3.35
N LEU A 91 -2.06 -0.84 2.96
CA LEU A 91 -2.95 -1.90 2.49
C LEU A 91 -3.79 -2.47 3.63
N SER A 92 -3.38 -2.32 4.90
CA SER A 92 -4.23 -2.77 6.01
C SER A 92 -5.55 -1.99 6.14
N ARG A 93 -5.76 -0.95 5.32
CA ARG A 93 -7.03 -0.23 5.19
C ARG A 93 -7.89 -0.74 4.02
N LEU A 94 -7.34 -1.53 3.11
CA LEU A 94 -8.13 -2.14 2.03
C LEU A 94 -9.04 -3.21 2.65
N VAL A 95 -10.36 -3.06 2.57
CA VAL A 95 -11.33 -4.06 3.05
C VAL A 95 -11.84 -4.87 1.86
N CYS A 96 -11.93 -6.20 2.03
CA CYS A 96 -12.44 -7.12 1.02
C CYS A 96 -13.58 -7.96 1.62
N ILE A 97 -14.81 -7.78 1.09
CA ILE A 97 -16.01 -8.53 1.50
C ILE A 97 -16.60 -9.12 0.22
N GLU A 98 -16.73 -10.45 0.15
CA GLU A 98 -17.33 -11.13 -1.02
C GLU A 98 -16.69 -10.72 -2.37
N ASN A 99 -15.36 -10.55 -2.40
CA ASN A 99 -14.59 -10.06 -3.56
C ASN A 99 -14.92 -8.63 -4.01
N ARG A 100 -15.57 -7.84 -3.15
CA ARG A 100 -15.78 -6.40 -3.30
C ARG A 100 -14.83 -5.65 -2.40
N PHE A 101 -14.22 -4.63 -2.94
CA PHE A 101 -13.15 -3.88 -2.30
C PHE A 101 -13.63 -2.48 -1.95
N THR A 102 -13.29 -2.04 -0.74
CA THR A 102 -13.47 -0.68 -0.27
C THR A 102 -12.17 -0.20 0.36
N TRP A 103 -11.71 0.98 -0.03
CA TRP A 103 -10.46 1.52 0.47
C TRP A 103 -10.53 3.04 0.64
N TYR A 104 -10.36 3.47 1.88
CA TYR A 104 -10.13 4.87 2.23
C TYR A 104 -8.66 5.06 2.57
N LEU A 105 -7.98 5.94 1.84
CA LEU A 105 -6.58 6.26 2.09
C LEU A 105 -6.45 7.10 3.37
N ALA A 106 -5.37 6.88 4.11
CA ALA A 106 -5.05 7.70 5.26
C ALA A 106 -4.65 9.12 4.82
N ILE A 107 -4.87 10.13 5.66
CA ILE A 107 -4.37 11.48 5.41
C ILE A 107 -2.84 11.46 5.51
N PRO A 108 -2.11 11.80 4.43
CA PRO A 108 -0.65 11.82 4.47
C PRO A 108 -0.13 12.89 5.44
N THR A 109 0.98 12.57 6.10
CA THR A 109 1.74 13.52 6.91
C THR A 109 2.56 14.47 6.04
N ASN A 110 3.00 14.01 4.87
CA ASN A 110 3.69 14.83 3.88
C ASN A 110 2.68 15.81 3.20
N PRO A 111 2.94 17.13 3.21
CA PRO A 111 2.06 18.13 2.61
C PRO A 111 1.85 17.97 1.09
N ASP A 112 2.87 17.56 0.34
CA ASP A 112 2.77 17.38 -1.10
C ASP A 112 1.90 16.18 -1.44
N SER A 113 2.09 15.05 -0.75
CA SER A 113 1.22 13.88 -0.87
C SER A 113 -0.22 14.22 -0.52
N ARG A 114 -0.43 14.99 0.55
CA ARG A 114 -1.77 15.45 0.94
C ARG A 114 -2.41 16.31 -0.15
N LYS A 115 -1.66 17.27 -0.70
CA LYS A 115 -2.14 18.13 -1.79
C LYS A 115 -2.50 17.29 -3.02
N ILE A 116 -1.72 16.27 -3.37
CA ILE A 116 -2.05 15.35 -4.48
C ILE A 116 -3.40 14.67 -4.22
N LEU A 117 -3.62 14.14 -3.03
CA LEU A 117 -4.89 13.48 -2.69
C LEU A 117 -6.06 14.45 -2.68
N THR A 118 -5.90 15.65 -2.11
CA THR A 118 -6.95 16.69 -2.12
C THR A 118 -7.33 17.12 -3.54
N ASP A 119 -6.37 17.19 -4.47
CA ASP A 119 -6.65 17.53 -5.86
C ASP A 119 -7.32 16.38 -6.65
N THR A 120 -7.25 15.14 -6.15
CA THR A 120 -7.62 13.93 -6.91
C THR A 120 -8.82 13.17 -6.34
N LEU A 121 -9.04 13.23 -5.03
CA LEU A 121 -9.98 12.40 -4.28
C LEU A 121 -10.80 13.23 -3.30
N GLU A 122 -11.98 12.72 -2.94
CA GLU A 122 -12.84 13.33 -1.93
C GLU A 122 -12.33 12.98 -0.51
N GLN A 123 -12.07 14.01 0.29
CA GLN A 123 -11.80 13.85 1.72
C GLN A 123 -13.11 13.77 2.49
N MET A 124 -13.26 12.76 3.35
CA MET A 124 -14.50 12.55 4.11
C MET A 124 -14.26 11.86 5.45
N GLN A 125 -15.30 11.86 6.28
CA GLN A 125 -15.37 10.98 7.46
C GLN A 125 -15.56 9.54 7.00
N LEU A 126 -14.85 8.62 7.66
CA LEU A 126 -14.96 7.20 7.38
C LEU A 126 -16.26 6.65 7.96
N PRO A 127 -16.97 5.76 7.23
CA PRO A 127 -18.10 5.03 7.79
C PRO A 127 -17.70 4.24 9.04
N PHE A 128 -18.59 4.21 10.04
CA PHE A 128 -18.32 3.51 11.30
C PHE A 128 -18.01 2.03 11.09
N ASP A 129 -18.84 1.33 10.31
CA ASP A 129 -18.66 -0.10 10.05
C ASP A 129 -17.33 -0.38 9.35
N TYR A 130 -16.93 0.47 8.40
CA TYR A 130 -15.61 0.37 7.77
C TYR A 130 -14.47 0.53 8.79
N MET A 131 -14.56 1.49 9.72
CA MET A 131 -13.55 1.66 10.76
C MET A 131 -13.42 0.42 11.65
N VAL A 132 -14.55 -0.20 12.01
CA VAL A 132 -14.57 -1.45 12.80
C VAL A 132 -13.86 -2.57 12.04
N TRP A 133 -14.13 -2.74 10.75
CA TRP A 133 -13.44 -3.71 9.89
C TRP A 133 -11.94 -3.46 9.83
N VAL A 134 -11.52 -2.21 9.59
CA VAL A 134 -10.11 -1.84 9.51
C VAL A 134 -9.39 -2.04 10.84
N GLU A 135 -10.02 -1.72 11.98
CA GLU A 135 -9.43 -1.93 13.30
C GLU A 135 -9.16 -3.43 13.54
N ALA A 136 -10.16 -4.29 13.32
CA ALA A 136 -10.01 -5.73 13.46
C ALA A 136 -8.91 -6.29 12.54
N GLN A 137 -8.90 -5.84 11.28
CA GLN A 137 -7.88 -6.22 10.31
C GLN A 137 -6.47 -5.78 10.72
N LYS A 138 -6.29 -4.53 11.15
CA LYS A 138 -4.98 -4.03 11.58
C LYS A 138 -4.43 -4.80 12.78
N ILE A 139 -5.28 -5.20 13.73
CA ILE A 139 -4.89 -6.07 14.84
C ILE A 139 -4.39 -7.41 14.32
N MET A 140 -5.15 -8.06 13.42
CA MET A 140 -4.78 -9.35 12.84
C MET A 140 -3.51 -9.30 11.97
N LEU A 141 -3.25 -8.15 11.32
CA LEU A 141 -2.06 -7.91 10.50
C LEU A 141 -0.87 -7.35 11.31
N LYS A 142 -0.97 -7.27 12.65
CA LYS A 142 0.08 -6.72 13.54
C LYS A 142 0.47 -5.26 13.21
N GLN A 143 -0.47 -4.46 12.71
CA GLN A 143 -0.29 -3.04 12.38
C GLN A 143 -0.65 -2.08 13.54
N GLY A 144 -1.26 -2.58 14.61
CA GLY A 144 -1.84 -1.79 15.69
C GLY A 144 -3.36 -1.69 15.55
N LYS A 145 -4.01 -0.78 16.29
CA LYS A 145 -5.48 -0.58 16.28
C LYS A 145 -5.94 0.81 15.86
N GLU A 146 -5.00 1.72 15.63
CA GLU A 146 -5.31 3.12 15.38
C GLU A 146 -5.87 3.32 13.97
N VAL A 147 -7.08 3.89 13.90
CA VAL A 147 -7.74 4.29 12.66
C VAL A 147 -8.21 5.74 12.83
N PHE A 148 -7.65 6.64 12.04
CA PHE A 148 -8.14 8.01 11.97
C PHE A 148 -9.55 8.03 11.37
N LYS A 149 -10.41 8.89 11.92
CA LYS A 149 -11.82 9.05 11.50
C LYS A 149 -11.98 9.69 10.13
N GLU A 150 -10.91 10.28 9.59
CA GLU A 150 -10.91 10.95 8.30
C GLU A 150 -9.89 10.32 7.33
N GLY A 151 -10.19 10.47 6.05
CA GLY A 151 -9.36 9.94 4.96
C GLY A 151 -9.90 10.36 3.61
N PHE A 152 -9.30 9.81 2.56
CA PHE A 152 -9.73 10.03 1.18
C PHE A 152 -10.43 8.80 0.64
N LEU A 153 -11.64 8.96 0.10
CA LEU A 153 -12.32 7.87 -0.60
C LEU A 153 -11.58 7.57 -1.91
N PHE A 154 -10.96 6.40 -1.99
CA PHE A 154 -10.27 5.97 -3.20
C PHE A 154 -11.15 5.06 -4.06
N LEU A 155 -11.81 4.10 -3.44
CA LEU A 155 -12.80 3.22 -4.07
C LEU A 155 -13.74 2.64 -3.01
N GLU A 156 -14.97 2.33 -3.41
CA GLU A 156 -16.00 1.73 -2.56
C GLU A 156 -16.82 0.75 -3.39
N ASP A 157 -16.97 -0.47 -2.87
CA ASP A 157 -17.69 -1.55 -3.53
C ASP A 157 -17.25 -1.74 -5.00
N ASN A 158 -15.94 -1.88 -5.23
CA ASN A 158 -15.38 -2.12 -6.57
C ASN A 158 -14.82 -3.54 -6.70
N ASN A 159 -14.67 -4.01 -7.94
CA ASN A 159 -13.97 -5.28 -8.19
C ASN A 159 -12.44 -5.07 -8.18
N TRP A 160 -11.69 -6.17 -8.24
CA TRP A 160 -10.23 -6.15 -8.17
C TRP A 160 -9.57 -5.44 -9.37
N ASP A 161 -10.10 -5.61 -10.58
CA ASP A 161 -9.50 -5.03 -11.79
C ASP A 161 -9.67 -3.50 -11.78
N GLU A 162 -10.85 -3.01 -11.40
CA GLU A 162 -11.12 -1.58 -11.22
C GLU A 162 -10.20 -0.95 -10.15
N LEU A 163 -9.93 -1.68 -9.06
CA LEU A 163 -8.97 -1.25 -8.05
C LEU A 163 -7.57 -1.07 -8.65
N LEU A 164 -7.10 -2.05 -9.42
CA LEU A 164 -5.77 -2.01 -10.04
C LEU A 164 -5.63 -0.87 -11.06
N GLU A 165 -6.65 -0.66 -11.89
CA GLU A 165 -6.68 0.45 -12.87
C GLU A 165 -6.64 1.81 -12.16
N LYS A 166 -7.54 2.05 -11.20
CA LYS A 166 -7.57 3.29 -10.41
C LYS A 166 -6.23 3.52 -9.69
N LEU A 167 -5.60 2.46 -9.22
CA LEU A 167 -4.33 2.55 -8.50
C LEU A 167 -3.19 2.96 -9.43
N ALA A 168 -3.12 2.38 -10.63
CA ALA A 168 -2.14 2.80 -11.63
C ALA A 168 -2.32 4.28 -12.00
N VAL A 169 -3.55 4.75 -12.21
CA VAL A 169 -3.86 6.17 -12.49
C VAL A 169 -3.40 7.09 -11.35
N LEU A 170 -3.68 6.70 -10.09
CA LEU A 170 -3.27 7.48 -8.93
C LEU A 170 -1.73 7.56 -8.82
N ILE A 171 -1.03 6.44 -8.97
CA ILE A 171 0.44 6.41 -8.94
C ILE A 171 1.03 7.27 -10.07
N GLN A 172 0.48 7.20 -11.29
CA GLN A 172 0.90 8.07 -12.39
C GLN A 172 0.65 9.56 -12.10
N ALA A 173 -0.46 9.92 -11.44
CA ALA A 173 -0.73 11.29 -11.02
C ALA A 173 0.28 11.79 -9.98
N VAL A 174 0.64 10.94 -9.01
CA VAL A 174 1.69 11.24 -8.04
C VAL A 174 3.04 11.43 -8.76
N MET A 175 3.44 10.48 -9.61
CA MET A 175 4.68 10.56 -10.38
C MET A 175 4.74 11.84 -11.23
N ARG A 176 3.62 12.23 -11.84
CA ARG A 176 3.48 13.49 -12.59
C ARG A 176 3.80 14.72 -11.77
N LYS A 177 3.18 14.81 -10.60
CA LYS A 177 3.33 15.96 -9.70
C LYS A 177 4.76 16.10 -9.17
N HIS A 178 5.50 14.99 -9.07
CA HIS A 178 6.90 14.97 -8.64
C HIS A 178 7.91 15.01 -9.80
N ASN A 179 7.48 15.25 -11.04
CA ASN A 179 8.34 15.29 -12.24
C ASN A 179 9.19 14.02 -12.43
N ILE A 180 8.68 12.87 -12.00
CA ILE A 180 9.32 11.58 -12.25
C ILE A 180 9.10 11.25 -13.73
N ALA A 181 10.20 11.18 -14.50
CA ALA A 181 10.16 10.91 -15.93
C ALA A 181 9.58 9.50 -16.20
N ASN A 182 8.97 9.31 -17.37
CA ASN A 182 8.31 8.10 -17.88
C ASN A 182 6.78 8.04 -17.70
N TYR A 183 6.07 9.02 -18.28
CA TYR A 183 4.67 8.83 -18.65
C TYR A 183 4.63 7.93 -19.88
N GLY A 184 3.77 6.91 -19.86
CA GLY A 184 3.58 5.99 -20.97
C GLY A 184 3.15 6.67 -22.26
#